data_AF-A0A0N8HD49-F1
#
_entry.id   AF-A0A0N8HD49-F1
#
_cell.length_a   1.000
_cell.length_b   1.000
_cell.length_c   1.000
_cell.angle_alpha   90.00
_cell.angle_beta   90.00
_cell.angle_gamma   90.00
#
_symmetry.space_group_name_H-M   'P 1'
#
loop_
_entity.id
_entity.type
_entity.pdbx_description
1 polymer ?
#
loop_
_entity_poly.entity_id
_entity_poly.type
_entity_poly.pdbx_seq_one_letter_code
_entity_poly.pdbx_strand_id
1 'polypeptide(L)'
;MGPWDFFISYTGADQRWAEWIAWQLEEAEYSVYLQAWDFVAGSNWMNMMTRGIEHSQRTIAVLSSAYMTSVWGAAEWQAALRHDPDGFKRKVIPVRIENCPRPELLEGVVSVDLFGLARDQAKERLLDTVTSVVAGRRKPATEPDFPPDGPGSTP
;
A
#
# COMPACT_ATOMS: atom_id res chain seq x y z
N MET A 1 -20.99 7.69 -8.76
CA MET A 1 -19.53 7.69 -8.48
C MET A 1 -19.11 6.25 -8.29
N GLY A 2 -18.12 5.79 -9.05
CA GLY A 2 -17.57 4.44 -8.88
C GLY A 2 -16.77 4.33 -7.57
N PRO A 3 -16.46 3.11 -7.10
CA PRO A 3 -15.58 2.92 -5.96
C PRO A 3 -14.17 3.41 -6.29
N TRP A 4 -13.47 3.98 -5.30
CA TRP A 4 -12.07 4.34 -5.46
C TRP A 4 -11.20 3.09 -5.64
N ASP A 5 -10.10 3.20 -6.36
CA ASP A 5 -9.14 2.10 -6.48
C ASP A 5 -8.38 1.93 -5.16
N PHE A 6 -7.97 3.05 -4.54
CA PHE A 6 -7.18 3.06 -3.32
C PHE A 6 -7.68 4.08 -2.29
N PHE A 7 -7.77 3.64 -1.04
CA PHE A 7 -7.77 4.52 0.13
C PHE A 7 -6.37 4.53 0.74
N ILE A 8 -5.84 5.71 1.11
CA ILE A 8 -4.53 5.83 1.77
C ILE A 8 -4.70 6.13 3.26
N SER A 9 -4.33 5.17 4.08
CA SER A 9 -4.28 5.27 5.54
C SER A 9 -2.87 5.65 6.00
N TYR A 10 -2.75 6.74 6.76
CA TYR A 10 -1.47 7.29 7.22
C TYR A 10 -1.67 8.06 8.54
N THR A 11 -0.57 8.36 9.26
CA THR A 11 -0.62 9.26 10.42
C THR A 11 -0.24 10.68 10.02
N GLY A 12 -0.63 11.70 10.80
CA GLY A 12 -0.27 13.09 10.50
C GLY A 12 1.24 13.32 10.30
N ALA A 13 2.11 12.56 10.97
CA ALA A 13 3.57 12.62 10.78
C ALA A 13 4.01 12.22 9.36
N ASP A 14 3.22 11.38 8.69
CA ASP A 14 3.52 10.76 7.40
C ASP A 14 2.75 11.43 6.24
N GLN A 15 2.08 12.57 6.48
CA GLN A 15 1.22 13.22 5.49
C GLN A 15 1.91 13.46 4.15
N ARG A 16 3.15 13.96 4.17
CA ARG A 16 3.91 14.25 2.95
C ARG A 16 4.15 12.99 2.10
N TRP A 17 4.33 11.84 2.75
CA TRP A 17 4.45 10.56 2.05
C TRP A 17 3.11 10.12 1.46
N ALA A 18 2.03 10.26 2.21
CA ALA A 18 0.68 9.91 1.75
C ALA A 18 0.25 10.75 0.53
N GLU A 19 0.50 12.06 0.57
CA GLU A 19 0.25 12.99 -0.55
C GLU A 19 1.10 12.62 -1.78
N TRP A 20 2.39 12.31 -1.57
CA TRP A 20 3.27 11.93 -2.67
C TRP A 20 2.84 10.61 -3.30
N ILE A 21 2.45 9.60 -2.50
CA ILE A 21 1.91 8.33 -2.98
C ILE A 21 0.63 8.59 -3.78
N ALA A 22 -0.35 9.32 -3.22
CA ALA A 22 -1.60 9.66 -3.90
C ALA A 22 -1.34 10.29 -5.27
N TRP A 23 -0.46 11.28 -5.32
CA TRP A 23 -0.09 11.94 -6.57
C TRP A 23 0.45 10.96 -7.61
N GLN A 24 1.36 10.07 -7.24
CA GLN A 24 1.90 9.10 -8.21
C GLN A 24 0.83 8.13 -8.74
N LEU A 25 -0.16 7.80 -7.92
CA LEU A 25 -1.26 6.90 -8.31
C LEU A 25 -2.26 7.60 -9.23
N GLU A 26 -2.62 8.84 -8.95
CA GLU A 26 -3.52 9.62 -9.82
C GLU A 26 -2.87 9.91 -11.19
N GLU A 27 -1.58 10.21 -11.23
CA GLU A 27 -0.81 10.33 -12.48
C GLU A 27 -0.75 9.02 -13.29
N ALA A 28 -0.97 7.88 -12.62
CA ALA A 28 -1.11 6.55 -13.24
C ALA A 28 -2.57 6.17 -13.48
N GLU A 29 -3.49 7.15 -13.46
CA GLU A 29 -4.92 7.04 -13.74
C GLU A 29 -5.72 6.20 -12.72
N TYR A 30 -5.18 5.97 -11.52
CA TYR A 30 -5.93 5.37 -10.42
C TYR A 30 -6.73 6.42 -9.65
N SER A 31 -7.94 6.05 -9.23
CA SER A 31 -8.75 6.88 -8.34
C SER A 31 -8.32 6.68 -6.88
N VAL A 32 -7.96 7.77 -6.21
CA VAL A 32 -7.47 7.76 -4.82
C VAL A 32 -8.42 8.53 -3.92
N TYR A 33 -8.59 8.01 -2.71
CA TYR A 33 -9.22 8.73 -1.60
C TYR A 33 -8.15 8.99 -0.54
N LEU A 34 -7.85 10.28 -0.31
CA LEU A 34 -6.80 10.73 0.62
C LEU A 34 -7.36 11.78 1.57
N GLN A 35 -7.30 11.45 2.86
CA GLN A 35 -7.80 12.33 3.89
C GLN A 35 -7.21 13.74 3.89
N ALA A 36 -5.92 13.91 3.58
CA ALA A 36 -5.28 15.23 3.50
C ALA A 36 -5.94 16.17 2.48
N TRP A 37 -6.53 15.62 1.43
CA TRP A 37 -7.13 16.37 0.32
C TRP A 37 -8.65 16.45 0.44
N ASP A 38 -9.26 15.44 1.05
CA ASP A 38 -10.71 15.27 1.09
C ASP A 38 -11.38 15.76 2.39
N PHE A 39 -10.60 16.15 3.42
CA PHE A 39 -11.14 16.52 4.73
C PHE A 39 -11.17 18.03 4.94
N VAL A 40 -12.38 18.58 4.86
CA VAL A 40 -12.68 19.97 5.23
C VAL A 40 -13.23 20.08 6.66
N ALA A 41 -13.25 21.28 7.25
CA ALA A 41 -13.76 21.50 8.60
C ALA A 41 -15.21 21.01 8.76
N GLY A 42 -15.47 20.20 9.80
CA GLY A 42 -16.77 19.57 10.07
C GLY A 42 -16.85 18.08 9.70
N SER A 43 -15.82 17.52 9.08
CA SER A 43 -15.74 16.09 8.77
C SER A 43 -15.62 15.22 10.03
N ASN A 44 -16.41 14.14 10.11
CA ASN A 44 -16.26 13.11 11.13
C ASN A 44 -15.25 12.06 10.65
N TRP A 45 -14.09 12.06 11.28
CA TRP A 45 -12.96 11.19 10.94
C TRP A 45 -13.32 9.70 10.83
N MET A 46 -14.06 9.19 11.80
CA MET A 46 -14.42 7.78 11.89
C MET A 46 -15.30 7.37 10.70
N ASN A 47 -16.29 8.18 10.36
CA ASN A 47 -17.17 7.93 9.22
C ASN A 47 -16.42 7.97 7.88
N MET A 48 -15.42 8.84 7.77
CA MET A 48 -14.64 8.98 6.54
C MET A 48 -13.70 7.80 6.32
N MET A 49 -13.11 7.24 7.38
CA MET A 49 -12.30 6.02 7.30
C MET A 49 -13.16 4.79 6.99
N THR A 50 -14.32 4.64 7.63
CA THR A 50 -15.29 3.59 7.26
C THR A 50 -15.66 3.68 5.78
N ARG A 51 -15.95 4.88 5.28
CA ARG A 51 -16.21 5.11 3.86
C ARG A 51 -15.04 4.71 2.98
N GLY A 52 -13.82 5.09 3.34
CA GLY A 52 -12.61 4.72 2.61
C GLY A 52 -12.43 3.20 2.50
N ILE A 53 -12.62 2.48 3.61
CA ILE A 53 -12.50 1.01 3.64
C ILE A 53 -13.65 0.32 2.88
N GLU A 54 -14.87 0.83 2.97
CA GLU A 54 -16.05 0.22 2.33
C GLU A 54 -16.16 0.52 0.83
N HIS A 55 -15.75 1.73 0.41
CA HIS A 55 -15.95 2.22 -0.95
C HIS A 55 -14.67 2.25 -1.78
N SER A 56 -13.54 1.80 -1.22
CA SER A 56 -12.32 1.57 -1.99
C SER A 56 -12.11 0.09 -2.22
N GLN A 57 -11.58 -0.25 -3.39
CA GLN A 57 -11.23 -1.64 -3.69
C GLN A 57 -10.14 -2.16 -2.75
N ARG A 58 -9.16 -1.30 -2.43
CA ARG A 58 -7.99 -1.63 -1.61
C ARG A 58 -7.59 -0.46 -0.73
N THR A 59 -6.89 -0.75 0.36
CA THR A 59 -6.34 0.23 1.30
C THR A 59 -4.81 0.14 1.30
N ILE A 60 -4.14 1.25 1.05
CA ILE A 60 -2.69 1.40 1.24
C ILE A 60 -2.46 1.87 2.68
N ALA A 61 -1.71 1.09 3.46
CA ALA A 61 -1.30 1.47 4.81
C ALA A 61 0.14 1.98 4.77
N VAL A 62 0.35 3.27 5.03
CA VAL A 62 1.67 3.91 5.07
C VAL A 62 2.31 3.65 6.41
N LEU A 63 3.22 2.69 6.47
CA LEU A 63 3.87 2.23 7.70
C LEU A 63 5.13 3.01 8.00
N SER A 64 5.15 3.58 9.21
CA SER A 64 6.28 4.26 9.86
C SER A 64 6.29 3.88 11.34
N SER A 65 7.36 4.23 12.05
CA SER A 65 7.40 4.06 13.52
C SER A 65 6.26 4.82 14.20
N ALA A 66 5.91 6.02 13.69
CA ALA A 66 4.78 6.80 14.19
C ALA A 66 3.43 6.09 13.99
N TYR A 67 3.23 5.47 12.82
CA TYR A 67 2.03 4.68 12.51
C TYR A 67 1.84 3.51 13.47
N MET A 68 2.93 2.84 13.89
CA MET A 68 2.88 1.73 14.84
C MET A 68 2.48 2.15 16.25
N THR A 69 2.90 3.35 16.68
CA THR A 69 2.58 3.88 18.01
C THR A 69 1.23 4.60 18.07
N SER A 70 0.60 4.84 16.92
CA SER A 70 -0.71 5.48 16.85
C SER A 70 -1.80 4.49 17.27
N VAL A 71 -2.52 4.83 18.34
CA VAL A 71 -3.70 4.10 18.84
C VAL A 71 -4.74 3.88 17.73
N TRP A 72 -4.85 4.83 16.82
CA TRP A 72 -5.81 4.80 15.71
C TRP A 72 -5.30 3.98 14.51
N GLY A 73 -3.98 4.00 14.26
CA GLY A 73 -3.36 3.15 13.25
C GLY A 73 -3.71 1.69 13.49
N ALA A 74 -3.43 1.16 14.68
CA ALA A 74 -3.58 -0.26 15.00
C ALA A 74 -5.01 -0.84 14.81
N ALA A 75 -6.07 -0.14 15.24
CA ALA A 75 -7.41 -0.73 15.31
C ALA A 75 -8.09 -0.92 13.93
N GLU A 76 -7.71 -0.10 12.94
CA GLU A 76 -8.50 0.06 11.70
C GLU A 76 -7.98 -0.77 10.53
N TRP A 77 -6.65 -0.90 10.33
CA TRP A 77 -6.13 -1.91 9.39
C TRP A 77 -6.33 -3.33 9.92
N GLN A 78 -6.40 -3.51 11.25
CA GLN A 78 -6.87 -4.76 11.84
C GLN A 78 -8.31 -5.08 11.42
N ALA A 79 -9.20 -4.10 11.26
CA ALA A 79 -10.55 -4.33 10.77
C ALA A 79 -10.55 -4.76 9.29
N ALA A 80 -9.77 -4.08 8.45
CA ALA A 80 -9.62 -4.45 7.04
C ALA A 80 -9.05 -5.87 6.87
N LEU A 81 -8.07 -6.26 7.69
CA LEU A 81 -7.55 -7.64 7.75
C LEU A 81 -8.56 -8.64 8.30
N ARG A 82 -9.37 -8.28 9.30
CA ARG A 82 -10.47 -9.17 9.75
C ARG A 82 -11.45 -9.49 8.62
N HIS A 83 -11.62 -8.59 7.64
CA HIS A 83 -12.46 -8.80 6.45
C HIS A 83 -11.73 -9.52 5.29
N ASP A 84 -10.42 -9.77 5.42
CA ASP A 84 -9.57 -10.52 4.48
C ASP A 84 -8.43 -11.26 5.23
N PRO A 85 -8.76 -12.19 6.15
CA PRO A 85 -7.79 -12.75 7.10
C PRO A 85 -6.70 -13.58 6.42
N ASP A 86 -7.02 -14.16 5.27
CA ASP A 86 -6.08 -14.95 4.46
C ASP A 86 -5.31 -14.10 3.42
N GLY A 87 -5.61 -12.79 3.33
CA GLY A 87 -4.95 -11.85 2.41
C GLY A 87 -5.20 -12.07 0.92
N PHE A 88 -6.07 -13.04 0.54
CA PHE A 88 -6.33 -13.40 -0.85
C PHE A 88 -6.95 -12.26 -1.67
N LYS A 89 -7.71 -11.37 -1.01
CA LYS A 89 -8.34 -10.23 -1.67
C LYS A 89 -7.42 -9.02 -1.75
N ARG A 90 -6.23 -9.09 -1.13
CA ARG A 90 -5.22 -8.01 -1.12
C ARG A 90 -5.84 -6.68 -0.71
N LYS A 91 -6.77 -6.73 0.26
CA LYS A 91 -7.51 -5.55 0.70
C LYS A 91 -6.62 -4.52 1.39
N VAL A 92 -5.52 -4.96 1.98
CA VAL A 92 -4.51 -4.10 2.61
C VAL A 92 -3.18 -4.27 1.90
N ILE A 93 -2.58 -3.16 1.48
CA ILE A 93 -1.27 -3.07 0.84
C ILE A 93 -0.34 -2.30 1.80
N PRO A 94 0.54 -2.98 2.54
CA PRO A 94 1.47 -2.31 3.43
C PRO A 94 2.61 -1.65 2.64
N VAL A 95 2.77 -0.34 2.80
CA VAL A 95 3.85 0.46 2.18
C VAL A 95 4.72 1.02 3.29
N ARG A 96 5.97 0.55 3.41
CA ARG A 96 6.91 0.98 4.46
C ARG A 96 7.74 2.16 3.98
N ILE A 97 7.57 3.30 4.62
CA ILE A 97 8.32 4.55 4.36
C ILE A 97 9.49 4.74 5.34
N GLU A 98 9.56 3.88 6.35
CA GLU A 98 10.62 3.82 7.34
C GLU A 98 10.93 2.34 7.64
N ASN A 99 12.18 2.03 8.01
CA ASN A 99 12.53 0.70 8.47
C ASN A 99 12.05 0.48 9.92
N CYS A 100 10.75 0.28 10.08
CA CYS A 100 10.11 0.00 11.36
C CYS A 100 9.79 -1.50 11.51
N PRO A 101 9.62 -1.99 12.77
CA PRO A 101 9.09 -3.33 13.02
C PRO A 101 7.72 -3.49 12.36
N ARG A 102 7.44 -4.70 11.86
CA ARG A 102 6.12 -5.04 11.32
C ARG A 102 5.22 -5.46 12.50
N PRO A 103 3.94 -5.04 12.54
CA PRO A 103 2.98 -5.65 13.43
C PRO A 103 2.91 -7.16 13.18
N GLU A 104 2.74 -7.97 14.23
CA GLU A 104 2.60 -9.44 14.12
C GLU A 104 1.53 -9.84 13.08
N LEU A 105 0.42 -9.09 13.03
CA LEU A 105 -0.67 -9.33 12.08
C LEU A 105 -0.30 -9.00 10.61
N LEU A 106 0.78 -8.26 10.36
CA LEU A 106 1.32 -7.97 9.03
C LEU A 106 2.59 -8.78 8.70
N GLU A 107 3.09 -9.64 9.59
CA GLU A 107 4.28 -10.44 9.30
C GLU A 107 4.08 -11.39 8.10
N GLY A 108 2.86 -11.91 7.93
CA GLY A 108 2.47 -12.76 6.80
C GLY A 108 2.06 -12.01 5.54
N VAL A 109 1.91 -10.67 5.59
CA VAL A 109 1.49 -9.86 4.44
C VAL A 109 2.73 -9.30 3.74
N VAL A 110 2.84 -9.54 2.43
CA VAL A 110 3.93 -8.99 1.62
C VAL A 110 3.80 -7.46 1.57
N SER A 111 4.80 -6.76 2.09
CA SER A 111 4.90 -5.30 2.05
C SER A 111 5.81 -4.82 0.92
N VAL A 112 5.66 -3.54 0.55
CA VAL A 112 6.63 -2.83 -0.30
C VAL A 112 7.42 -1.83 0.54
N ASP A 113 8.73 -1.84 0.39
CA ASP A 113 9.64 -0.92 1.07
C ASP A 113 10.02 0.23 0.13
N LEU A 114 9.73 1.46 0.54
CA LEU A 114 10.10 2.70 -0.15
C LEU A 114 11.23 3.46 0.56
N PHE A 115 11.54 3.11 1.81
CA PHE A 115 12.63 3.73 2.55
C PHE A 115 14.00 3.43 1.92
N GLY A 116 14.95 4.36 2.05
CA GLY A 116 16.31 4.20 1.54
C GLY A 116 16.44 4.28 0.01
N LEU A 117 15.34 4.52 -0.72
CA LEU A 117 15.34 4.68 -2.18
C LEU A 117 15.41 6.15 -2.57
N ALA A 118 16.01 6.42 -3.73
CA ALA A 118 15.85 7.71 -4.39
C ALA A 118 14.41 7.89 -4.88
N ARG A 119 13.97 9.14 -5.07
CA ARG A 119 12.59 9.48 -5.47
C ARG A 119 12.08 8.69 -6.67
N ASP A 120 12.88 8.58 -7.73
CA ASP A 120 12.45 7.91 -8.96
C ASP A 120 12.38 6.40 -8.80
N GLN A 121 13.28 5.81 -8.01
CA GLN A 121 13.25 4.39 -7.65
C GLN A 121 12.05 4.05 -6.76
N ALA A 122 11.71 4.94 -5.82
CA ALA A 122 10.53 4.79 -4.98
C ALA A 122 9.25 4.86 -5.83
N LYS A 123 9.20 5.76 -6.83
CA LYS A 123 8.06 5.87 -7.75
C LYS A 123 7.89 4.60 -8.55
N GLU A 124 8.95 4.13 -9.20
CA GLU A 124 8.94 2.92 -10.01
C GLU A 124 8.48 1.71 -9.19
N ARG A 125 9.03 1.55 -7.98
CA ARG A 125 8.66 0.45 -7.08
C ARG A 125 7.21 0.54 -6.60
N LEU A 126 6.71 1.73 -6.30
CA LEU A 126 5.31 1.94 -5.91
C LEU A 126 4.37 1.51 -7.05
N LEU A 127 4.62 1.99 -8.28
CA LEU A 127 3.79 1.70 -9.43
C LEU A 127 3.84 0.21 -9.83
N ASP A 128 5.02 -0.42 -9.86
CA ASP A 128 5.13 -1.86 -10.13
C ASP A 128 4.32 -2.68 -9.11
N THR A 129 4.40 -2.30 -7.84
CA THR A 129 3.66 -2.98 -6.77
C THR A 129 2.15 -2.85 -7.00
N VAL A 130 1.67 -1.63 -7.25
CA VAL A 130 0.25 -1.36 -7.44
C VAL A 130 -0.29 -2.06 -8.69
N THR A 131 0.41 -1.97 -9.82
CA THR A 131 0.03 -2.67 -11.05
C THR A 131 -0.01 -4.18 -10.84
N SER A 132 0.97 -4.75 -10.13
CA SER A 132 1.01 -6.19 -9.80
C SER A 132 -0.16 -6.60 -8.89
N VAL A 133 -0.54 -5.74 -7.92
CA VAL A 133 -1.66 -5.98 -7.02
C VAL A 133 -3.01 -5.91 -7.75
N VAL A 134 -3.17 -4.96 -8.67
CA VAL A 134 -4.38 -4.82 -9.49
C VAL A 134 -4.50 -5.99 -10.48
N ALA A 135 -3.41 -6.37 -11.14
CA ALA A 135 -3.37 -7.50 -12.06
C ALA A 135 -3.49 -8.88 -11.36
N GLY A 136 -3.27 -8.94 -10.04
CA GLY A 136 -3.33 -10.16 -9.24
C GLY A 136 -2.15 -11.11 -9.42
N ARG A 137 -1.17 -10.76 -10.26
CA ARG A 137 0.06 -11.54 -10.50
C ARG A 137 1.18 -10.64 -11.03
N ARG A 138 2.41 -10.91 -10.61
CA ARG A 138 3.64 -10.33 -11.17
C ARG A 138 4.23 -11.25 -12.26
N LYS A 139 3.45 -11.51 -13.32
CA LYS A 139 3.98 -12.29 -14.45
C LYS A 139 4.77 -11.34 -15.34
N PRO A 140 6.03 -11.63 -15.67
CA PRO A 140 6.76 -10.84 -16.64
C PRO A 140 6.06 -10.87 -18.00
N ALA A 141 6.17 -9.77 -18.74
CA ALA A 141 5.58 -9.64 -20.07
C ALA A 141 6.22 -10.59 -21.09
N THR A 142 7.51 -10.89 -20.89
CA THR A 142 8.28 -11.85 -21.67
C THR A 142 8.59 -13.09 -20.83
N GLU A 143 8.93 -14.18 -21.51
CA GLU A 143 9.46 -15.37 -20.87
C GLU A 143 10.71 -15.00 -20.05
N PRO A 144 10.81 -15.40 -18.77
CA PRO A 144 12.05 -15.28 -18.01
C PRO A 144 13.18 -16.04 -18.70
N ASP A 145 14.42 -15.61 -18.52
CA ASP A 145 15.57 -16.37 -19.00
C ASP A 145 15.52 -17.81 -18.45
N PHE A 146 15.88 -18.79 -19.29
CA PHE A 146 15.99 -20.17 -18.86
C PHE A 146 16.99 -20.23 -17.69
N PRO A 147 16.61 -20.76 -16.52
CA PRO A 147 17.52 -20.82 -15.38
C PRO A 147 18.75 -21.63 -15.81
N PRO A 148 19.98 -21.13 -15.56
CA PRO A 148 21.17 -21.88 -15.93
C PRO A 148 21.12 -23.23 -15.21
N ASP A 149 21.54 -24.30 -15.91
CA ASP A 149 21.92 -25.54 -15.23
C ASP A 149 22.90 -25.14 -14.11
N GLY A 150 22.68 -25.66 -12.89
CA GLY A 150 23.45 -25.28 -11.70
C GLY A 150 24.96 -25.25 -11.94
N PRO A 151 25.76 -24.59 -11.09
CA PRO A 151 27.16 -24.26 -11.40
C PRO A 151 27.97 -25.51 -11.75
N GLY A 152 28.20 -25.76 -13.04
CA GLY A 152 29.03 -26.88 -13.49
C GLY A 152 28.62 -27.55 -14.80
N SER A 153 28.47 -26.80 -15.89
CA SER A 153 28.60 -27.39 -17.24
C SER A 153 29.17 -26.35 -18.18
N THR A 154 30.50 -26.19 -18.15
CA THR A 154 31.26 -25.64 -19.28
C THR A 154 31.59 -26.81 -20.23
N PRO A 155 31.50 -26.63 -21.56
CA PRO A 155 31.66 -27.69 -22.56
C PRO A 155 33.01 -28.41 -22.54
#